data_AF-A0A6N8WMB2-F1
#
_entry.id   AF-A0A6N8WMB2-F1
#
_cell.length_a   1.000
_cell.length_b   1.000
_cell.length_c   1.000
_cell.angle_alpha   90.00
_cell.angle_beta   90.00
_cell.angle_gamma   90.00
#
_symmetry.space_group_name_H-M   'P 1'
#
loop_
_entity.id
_entity.type
_entity.pdbx_description
1 polymer ?
#
loop_
_entity_poly.entity_id
_entity_poly.type
_entity_poly.pdbx_seq_one_letter_code
_entity_poly.pdbx_strand_id
1 'polypeptide(L)'
;MAGRRYVSLEDVERVYNGEMLGVRGQADLDHYEGRLKLVLGPAGYRNALDLLTEAAVCDGLLTRDSIDRFGAYFRAREVADPVPIDDVLRVLEHDGYLEPRGDGYGFVSGLLEDWWRARHGRYFVPIAQRAVQHRA
;
A
#
# COMPACT_ATOMS: atom_id res chain seq x y z
N MET A 1 -19.91 -28.96 27.44
CA MET A 1 -19.83 -28.24 26.15
C MET A 1 -18.82 -28.98 25.28
N ALA A 2 -19.27 -29.78 24.31
CA ALA A 2 -18.36 -30.44 23.38
C ALA A 2 -17.80 -29.36 22.43
N GLY A 3 -16.51 -29.05 22.55
CA GLY A 3 -15.86 -28.09 21.66
C GLY A 3 -15.86 -28.60 20.22
N ARG A 4 -16.22 -27.73 19.26
CA ARG A 4 -16.08 -28.02 17.83
C ARG A 4 -14.59 -28.27 17.54
N ARG A 5 -14.26 -29.41 16.92
CA ARG A 5 -12.89 -29.83 16.56
C ARG A 5 -12.49 -29.50 15.12
N TYR A 6 -13.36 -28.84 14.35
CA TYR A 6 -13.15 -28.50 12.95
C TYR A 6 -13.39 -27.00 12.74
N VAL A 7 -12.57 -26.39 11.89
CA VAL A 7 -12.66 -24.99 11.48
C VAL A 7 -13.32 -24.93 10.11
N SER A 8 -14.37 -24.12 9.97
CA SER A 8 -15.04 -23.86 8.70
C SER A 8 -14.52 -22.57 8.04
N LEU A 9 -14.84 -22.37 6.76
CA LEU A 9 -14.55 -21.10 6.08
C LEU A 9 -15.23 -19.91 6.78
N GLU A 10 -16.46 -20.09 7.25
CA GLU A 10 -17.21 -19.07 7.99
C GLU A 10 -16.48 -18.67 9.29
N ASP A 11 -15.85 -19.63 9.98
CA ASP A 11 -15.04 -19.34 11.16
C ASP A 11 -13.83 -18.46 10.81
N VAL A 12 -13.20 -18.72 9.65
CA VAL A 12 -12.06 -17.94 9.14
C VAL A 12 -12.51 -16.52 8.77
N GLU A 13 -13.58 -16.40 8.00
CA GLU A 13 -14.13 -15.10 7.58
C GLU A 13 -14.55 -14.24 8.78
N ARG A 14 -15.14 -14.86 9.80
CA ARG A 14 -15.52 -14.17 11.04
C ARG A 14 -14.29 -13.59 11.76
N VAL A 15 -13.21 -14.36 11.89
CA VAL A 15 -11.98 -13.88 12.54
C VAL A 15 -11.27 -12.84 11.68
N TYR A 16 -11.18 -13.06 10.36
CA TYR A 16 -10.55 -12.14 9.42
C TYR A 16 -11.25 -10.77 9.44
N ASN A 17 -12.57 -10.75 9.25
CA ASN A 17 -13.33 -9.50 9.19
C ASN A 17 -13.55 -8.87 10.58
N GLY A 18 -13.80 -9.68 11.59
CA GLY A 18 -14.19 -9.21 12.92
C GLY A 18 -13.02 -8.87 13.85
N GLU A 19 -11.91 -9.62 13.76
CA GLU A 19 -10.76 -9.45 14.64
C GLU A 19 -9.57 -8.81 13.92
N MET A 20 -9.19 -9.33 12.74
CA MET A 20 -8.00 -8.86 12.01
C MET A 20 -8.22 -7.53 11.28
N LEU A 21 -9.33 -7.37 10.57
CA LEU A 21 -9.74 -6.08 9.98
C LEU A 21 -10.57 -5.22 10.96
N GLY A 22 -10.97 -5.80 12.08
CA GLY A 22 -11.71 -5.12 13.14
C GLY A 22 -10.85 -4.19 14.00
N VAL A 23 -11.47 -3.61 15.02
CA VAL A 23 -10.89 -2.54 15.86
C VAL A 23 -9.52 -2.90 16.45
N ARG A 24 -9.31 -4.17 16.83
CA ARG A 24 -8.04 -4.62 17.41
C ARG A 24 -6.92 -4.66 16.38
N GLY A 25 -7.15 -5.33 15.24
CA GLY A 25 -6.13 -5.39 14.19
C GLY A 25 -5.85 -4.04 13.55
N GLN A 26 -6.81 -3.10 13.53
CA GLN A 26 -6.55 -1.73 13.10
C GLN A 26 -5.45 -1.03 13.91
N ALA A 27 -5.35 -1.26 15.22
CA ALA A 27 -4.31 -0.63 16.04
C ALA A 27 -2.90 -1.09 15.65
N ASP A 28 -2.72 -2.38 15.35
CA ASP A 28 -1.45 -2.95 14.91
C ASP A 28 -1.08 -2.44 13.50
N LEU A 29 -2.07 -2.36 12.60
CA LEU A 29 -1.90 -1.87 11.23
C LEU A 29 -1.63 -0.34 11.18
N ASP A 30 -2.29 0.44 12.04
CA ASP A 30 -2.01 1.86 12.24
C ASP A 30 -0.58 2.07 12.78
N HIS A 31 -0.14 1.22 13.71
CA HIS A 31 1.24 1.25 14.19
C HIS A 31 2.23 0.93 13.07
N TYR A 32 1.89 -0.02 12.20
CA TYR A 32 2.67 -0.39 11.02
C TYR A 32 2.87 0.80 10.07
N GLU A 33 1.79 1.50 9.73
CA GLU A 33 1.81 2.72 8.91
C GLU A 33 2.60 3.84 9.60
N GLY A 34 2.44 3.99 10.93
CA GLY A 34 3.18 4.96 11.73
C GLY A 34 4.70 4.78 11.61
N ARG A 35 5.19 3.52 11.62
CA ARG A 35 6.61 3.22 11.41
C ARG A 35 7.09 3.60 10.01
N LEU A 36 6.30 3.31 8.98
CA LEU A 36 6.64 3.66 7.60
C LEU A 36 6.86 5.17 7.45
N LYS A 37 5.99 5.98 8.08
CA LYS A 37 6.10 7.44 8.09
C LYS A 37 7.36 7.93 8.80
N LEU A 38 7.78 7.27 9.89
CA LEU A 38 9.00 7.61 10.61
C LEU A 38 10.25 7.29 9.77
N VAL A 39 10.28 6.14 9.10
CA VAL A 39 11.43 5.68 8.30
C VAL A 39 11.64 6.55 7.06
N LEU A 40 10.57 6.85 6.31
CA LEU A 40 10.66 7.56 5.04
C LEU A 40 10.62 9.09 5.16
N GLY A 41 10.28 9.60 6.35
CA GLY A 41 9.99 11.02 6.55
C GLY A 41 8.79 11.51 5.72
N PRO A 42 8.46 12.82 5.79
CA PRO A 42 7.24 13.35 5.17
C PRO A 42 7.18 13.24 3.65
N ALA A 43 8.32 13.42 2.96
CA ALA A 43 8.37 13.36 1.50
C ALA A 43 8.27 11.92 0.99
N GLY A 44 9.09 11.01 1.52
CA GLY A 44 9.06 9.59 1.14
C GLY A 44 7.74 8.92 1.52
N TYR A 45 7.16 9.27 2.68
CA TYR A 45 5.85 8.75 3.09
C TYR A 45 4.73 9.11 2.10
N ARG A 46 4.72 10.34 1.55
CA ARG A 46 3.73 10.71 0.52
C ARG A 46 3.87 9.86 -0.74
N ASN A 47 5.10 9.60 -1.17
CA ASN A 47 5.36 8.73 -2.31
C ASN A 47 4.93 7.28 -2.01
N ALA A 48 5.28 6.75 -0.84
CA ALA A 48 4.87 5.42 -0.41
C ALA A 48 3.35 5.27 -0.34
N LEU A 49 2.64 6.28 0.19
CA LEU A 49 1.19 6.31 0.26
C LEU A 49 0.59 6.18 -1.15
N ASP A 50 1.10 6.94 -2.12
CA ASP A 50 0.64 6.89 -3.49
C ASP A 50 0.90 5.52 -4.15
N LEU A 51 2.11 4.95 -3.96
CA LEU A 51 2.48 3.65 -4.52
C LEU A 51 1.67 2.49 -3.93
N LEU A 52 1.55 2.43 -2.60
CA LEU A 52 0.79 1.38 -1.92
C LEU A 52 -0.69 1.47 -2.25
N THR A 53 -1.24 2.68 -2.37
CA THR A 53 -2.65 2.85 -2.73
C THR A 53 -2.91 2.51 -4.19
N GLU A 54 -1.98 2.82 -5.10
CA GLU A 54 -2.04 2.32 -6.48
C GLU A 54 -2.07 0.79 -6.50
N ALA A 55 -1.11 0.14 -5.82
CA ALA A 55 -1.06 -1.32 -5.73
C ALA A 55 -2.37 -1.90 -5.20
N ALA A 56 -2.93 -1.28 -4.15
CA ALA A 56 -4.13 -1.77 -3.49
C ALA A 56 -5.38 -1.58 -4.35
N VAL A 57 -5.48 -0.50 -5.15
CA VAL A 57 -6.70 -0.18 -5.91
C VAL A 57 -6.66 -0.71 -7.34
N CYS A 58 -5.47 -0.84 -7.93
CA CYS A 58 -5.27 -1.28 -9.31
C CYS A 58 -4.88 -2.76 -9.37
N ASP A 59 -5.88 -3.63 -9.15
CA ASP A 59 -5.76 -5.10 -9.31
C ASP A 59 -4.74 -5.80 -8.39
N GLY A 60 -4.34 -5.17 -7.29
CA GLY A 60 -3.40 -5.76 -6.33
C GLY A 60 -1.94 -5.75 -6.81
N LEU A 61 -1.63 -5.00 -7.87
CA LEU A 61 -0.30 -4.98 -8.47
C LEU A 61 0.15 -3.57 -8.85
N LEU A 62 1.28 -3.15 -8.28
CA LEU A 62 2.03 -1.99 -8.73
C LEU A 62 2.87 -2.39 -9.95
N THR A 63 2.36 -2.06 -11.14
CA THR A 63 3.03 -2.40 -12.41
C THR A 63 4.25 -1.51 -12.67
N ARG A 64 5.15 -1.98 -13.54
CA ARG A 64 6.29 -1.18 -14.03
C ARG A 64 5.85 0.14 -14.68
N ASP A 65 4.78 0.11 -15.48
CA ASP A 65 4.23 1.33 -16.10
C ASP A 65 3.77 2.35 -15.03
N SER A 66 3.07 1.89 -13.99
CA SER A 66 2.67 2.76 -12.87
C SER A 66 3.90 3.35 -12.16
N ILE A 67 4.94 2.56 -11.89
CA ILE A 67 6.20 3.02 -11.27
C ILE A 67 6.86 4.11 -12.12
N ASP A 68 6.99 3.89 -13.43
CA ASP A 68 7.61 4.84 -14.34
C ASP A 68 6.83 6.16 -14.39
N ARG A 69 5.49 6.09 -14.41
CA ARG A 69 4.61 7.27 -14.36
C ARG A 69 4.72 8.01 -13.04
N PHE A 70 4.78 7.31 -11.90
CA PHE A 70 5.03 7.96 -10.61
C PHE A 70 6.40 8.64 -10.56
N GLY A 71 7.42 7.99 -11.12
CA GLY A 71 8.74 8.59 -11.27
C GLY A 71 8.70 9.91 -12.05
N ALA A 72 8.00 9.94 -13.19
CA ALA A 72 7.80 11.16 -13.97
C ALA A 72 6.98 12.21 -13.21
N TYR A 73 5.89 11.78 -12.57
CA TYR A 73 4.98 12.64 -11.82
C TYR A 73 5.67 13.33 -10.63
N PHE A 74 6.48 12.61 -9.85
CA PHE A 74 7.20 13.19 -8.71
C PHE A 74 8.31 14.14 -9.16
N ARG A 75 9.04 13.81 -10.23
CA ARG A 75 10.05 14.71 -10.81
C ARG A 75 9.46 16.04 -11.29
N ALA A 76 8.28 16.01 -11.89
CA ALA A 76 7.62 17.21 -12.40
C ALA A 76 7.15 18.19 -11.30
N ARG A 77 7.07 17.76 -10.04
CA ARG A 77 6.52 18.56 -8.93
C ARG A 77 7.53 19.44 -8.19
N GLU A 78 8.75 19.60 -8.72
CA GLU A 78 9.83 20.45 -8.15
C GLU A 78 9.93 20.35 -6.61
N VAL A 79 9.90 19.13 -6.09
CA VAL A 79 10.03 18.90 -4.65
C VAL A 79 11.47 19.18 -4.24
N ALA A 80 11.66 20.04 -3.23
CA ALA A 80 12.95 20.22 -2.59
C ALA A 80 13.39 18.87 -1.99
N ASP A 81 14.54 18.36 -2.45
CA ASP A 81 15.11 17.06 -2.09
C ASP A 81 14.20 15.85 -2.42
N PRO A 82 14.14 15.44 -3.70
CA PRO A 82 13.28 14.35 -4.13
C PRO A 82 13.81 13.02 -3.60
N VAL A 83 12.99 12.31 -2.81
CA VAL A 83 13.28 10.92 -2.42
C VAL A 83 13.13 10.02 -3.66
N PRO A 84 14.19 9.31 -4.10
CA PRO A 84 14.11 8.41 -5.25
C PRO A 84 13.03 7.33 -5.06
N ILE A 85 12.28 7.05 -6.13
CA ILE A 85 11.22 6.05 -6.09
C ILE A 85 11.77 4.66 -5.72
N ASP A 86 12.97 4.33 -6.20
CA ASP A 86 13.65 3.06 -5.91
C ASP A 86 14.00 2.91 -4.43
N ASP A 87 14.33 4.01 -3.74
CA ASP A 87 14.62 3.98 -2.31
C ASP A 87 13.33 3.75 -1.51
N VAL A 88 12.22 4.34 -1.94
CA VAL A 88 10.90 4.08 -1.35
C VAL A 88 10.51 2.62 -1.56
N LEU A 89 10.64 2.10 -2.79
CA LEU A 89 10.33 0.70 -3.10
C LEU A 89 11.18 -0.28 -2.28
N ARG A 90 12.47 0.01 -2.10
CA ARG A 90 13.35 -0.83 -1.26
C ARG A 90 12.89 -0.87 0.20
N VAL A 91 12.43 0.25 0.75
CA VAL A 91 11.86 0.28 2.10
C VAL A 91 10.55 -0.48 2.16
N LEU A 92 9.65 -0.33 1.17
CA LEU A 92 8.38 -1.06 1.12
C LEU A 92 8.58 -2.57 1.03
N GLU A 93 9.59 -3.01 0.28
CA GLU A 93 9.97 -4.42 0.19
C GLU A 93 10.59 -4.92 1.50
N HIS A 94 11.58 -4.20 2.02
CA HIS A 94 12.27 -4.57 3.26
C HIS A 94 11.33 -4.63 4.47
N ASP A 95 10.42 -3.67 4.58
CA ASP A 95 9.44 -3.60 5.66
C ASP A 95 8.20 -4.47 5.38
N GLY A 96 8.23 -5.35 4.37
CA GLY A 96 7.21 -6.38 4.16
C GLY A 96 5.84 -5.86 3.75
N TYR A 97 5.78 -4.67 3.14
CA TYR A 97 4.55 -4.19 2.50
C TYR A 97 4.34 -4.85 1.14
N LEU A 98 5.40 -4.83 0.32
CA LEU A 98 5.37 -5.30 -1.05
C LEU A 98 6.42 -6.38 -1.28
N GLU A 99 6.18 -7.24 -2.26
CA GLU A 99 7.16 -8.19 -2.78
C GLU A 99 7.17 -8.18 -4.30
N PRO A 100 8.32 -8.49 -4.94
CA PRO A 100 8.39 -8.63 -6.38
C PRO A 100 7.39 -9.68 -6.89
N ARG A 101 6.56 -9.29 -7.85
CA ARG A 101 5.57 -10.18 -8.48
C ARG A 101 5.52 -9.91 -9.99
N GLY A 102 6.07 -10.84 -10.77
CA GLY A 102 6.22 -10.65 -12.21
C GLY A 102 7.21 -9.52 -12.50
N ASP A 103 6.76 -8.50 -13.23
CA ASP A 103 7.53 -7.30 -13.58
C ASP A 103 7.28 -6.09 -12.67
N GLY A 104 6.42 -6.25 -11.65
CA GLY A 104 6.03 -5.24 -10.69
C GLY A 104 6.06 -5.74 -9.23
N TYR A 105 5.20 -5.18 -8.38
CA TYR A 105 5.14 -5.48 -6.95
C TYR A 105 3.71 -5.72 -6.47
N GLY A 106 3.49 -6.76 -5.67
CA GLY A 106 2.20 -7.03 -5.01
C GLY A 106 2.33 -6.96 -3.49
N PHE A 107 1.20 -6.84 -2.78
CA PHE A 107 1.23 -6.91 -1.31
C PHE A 107 1.66 -8.29 -0.83
N VAL A 108 2.51 -8.31 0.20
CA VAL A 108 2.93 -9.55 0.88
C VAL A 108 1.75 -10.23 1.58
N SER A 109 0.73 -9.46 1.96
CA SER A 109 -0.43 -9.94 2.71
C SER A 109 -1.72 -9.34 2.20
N GLY A 110 -2.73 -10.19 1.95
CA GLY A 110 -4.08 -9.75 1.61
C GLY A 110 -4.72 -8.91 2.71
N LEU A 111 -4.37 -9.14 3.99
CA LEU A 111 -4.83 -8.30 5.10
C LEU A 111 -4.31 -6.86 4.96
N LEU A 112 -3.02 -6.72 4.63
CA LEU A 112 -2.42 -5.40 4.43
C LEU A 112 -3.05 -4.70 3.23
N GLU A 113 -3.24 -5.42 2.12
CA GLU A 113 -3.88 -4.89 0.92
C GLU A 113 -5.31 -4.41 1.20
N ASP A 114 -6.14 -5.27 1.82
CA ASP A 114 -7.54 -4.96 2.12
C ASP A 114 -7.67 -3.78 3.08
N TRP A 115 -6.85 -3.77 4.13
CA TRP A 115 -6.81 -2.67 5.09
C TRP A 115 -6.37 -1.37 4.43
N TRP A 116 -5.31 -1.40 3.61
CA TRP A 116 -4.79 -0.22 2.92
C TRP A 116 -5.81 0.33 1.92
N ARG A 117 -6.44 -0.55 1.13
CA ARG A 117 -7.52 -0.23 0.20
C ARG A 117 -8.69 0.45 0.93
N ALA A 118 -9.14 -0.12 2.04
CA ALA A 118 -10.25 0.42 2.81
C ALA A 118 -9.94 1.81 3.38
N ARG A 119 -8.71 2.02 3.85
CA ARG A 119 -8.28 3.25 4.50
C ARG A 119 -8.00 4.40 3.53
N HIS A 120 -7.33 4.12 2.41
CA HIS A 120 -6.81 5.15 1.50
C HIS A 120 -7.46 5.14 0.12
N GLY A 121 -8.12 4.06 -0.28
CA GLY A 121 -8.59 3.87 -1.66
C GLY A 121 -9.78 4.74 -2.06
N ARG A 122 -10.63 5.18 -1.12
CA ARG A 122 -11.93 5.81 -1.41
C ARG A 122 -11.88 7.01 -2.36
N TYR A 123 -10.85 7.84 -2.25
CA TYR A 123 -10.69 9.05 -3.06
C TYR A 123 -9.38 9.05 -3.86
N PHE A 124 -8.76 7.87 -3.98
CA PHE A 124 -7.53 7.73 -4.71
C PHE A 124 -7.81 7.79 -6.22
N VAL A 125 -6.99 8.57 -6.93
CA VAL A 125 -7.03 8.64 -8.40
C VAL A 125 -5.80 7.88 -8.91
N PRO A 126 -5.98 6.79 -9.69
CA PRO A 126 -4.87 6.05 -10.26
C PRO A 126 -3.92 6.91 -11.09
N ILE A 127 -2.63 6.62 -11.06
CA ILE A 127 -1.61 7.43 -11.75
C ILE A 127 -1.87 7.54 -13.25
N ALA A 128 -2.46 6.50 -13.86
CA ALA A 128 -2.85 6.50 -15.26
C ALA A 128 -3.89 7.58 -15.61
N GLN A 129 -4.67 8.04 -14.63
CA GLN A 129 -5.72 9.06 -14.78
C GLN A 129 -5.27 10.45 -14.30
N ARG A 130 -4.11 10.55 -13.65
CA ARG A 130 -3.56 11.84 -13.20
C ARG A 130 -2.98 12.58 -14.40
N ALA A 131 -3.49 13.77 -14.70
CA ALA A 131 -2.88 14.62 -15.71
C ALA A 131 -1.46 15.02 -15.26
N VAL A 132 -0.44 14.68 -16.07
CA VAL A 132 0.87 15.32 -15.97
C VAL A 132 0.66 16.75 -16.47
N GLN A 133 0.42 17.70 -15.57
CA GLN A 133 0.40 19.10 -15.95
C GLN A 133 1.83 19.50 -16.33
N HIS A 134 2.18 19.32 -17.60
CA HIS A 134 3.26 20.08 -18.21
C HIS A 134 2.84 21.54 -18.20
N ARG A 135 3.38 22.33 -17.26
CA ARG A 135 3.42 23.77 -17.47
C ARG A 135 4.37 24.02 -18.65
N ALA A 136 3.79 24.53 -19.74
CA ALA A 136 4.51 25.12 -20.85
C ALA A 136 5.29 26.37 -20.40
#